data_AF-A0AAE1CXJ9-F1
#
_entry.id   AF-A0AAE1CXJ9-F1
#
_cell.length_a   1.000
_cell.length_b   1.000
_cell.length_c   1.000
_cell.angle_alpha   90.00
_cell.angle_beta   90.00
_cell.angle_gamma   90.00
#
_symmetry.space_group_name_H-M   'P 1'
#
loop_
_entity.id
_entity.type
_entity.pdbx_description
1 polymer ?
#
loop_
_entity_poly.entity_id
_entity_poly.type
_entity_poly.pdbx_seq_one_letter_code
_entity_poly.pdbx_strand_id
1 'polypeptide(L)'
;MLQIINRLVSLSTGYMLQTINRLVSLSTGYMLQTINRLVSLSTGYMLQTINRLVSLSTGYMLQTINRLVSLSTGYMLQTINRLVSLSTGYMLQTINRLVSLSPGYMLQTINHLGRLSTVYMLQTINRLVSLSTGYMLQTINRLVSLSTGYMLQTINRLVSLSTGYILQTINRK
;
A
#
# COMPACT_ATOMS: atom_id res chain seq x y z
N MET A 1 14.56 0.32 -30.06
CA MET A 1 14.19 -0.70 -29.06
C MET A 1 15.40 -0.89 -28.13
N LEU A 2 15.42 -0.25 -26.95
CA LEU A 2 16.48 -0.45 -25.97
C LEU A 2 16.09 -1.64 -25.09
N GLN A 3 16.74 -2.79 -25.29
CA GLN A 3 16.30 -4.06 -24.68
C GLN A 3 16.58 -4.13 -23.17
N ILE A 4 17.69 -3.59 -22.67
CA ILE A 4 17.99 -3.54 -21.23
C ILE A 4 18.85 -2.30 -20.95
N ILE A 5 18.46 -1.50 -19.96
CA ILE A 5 19.28 -0.39 -19.46
C ILE A 5 19.85 -0.75 -18.09
N ASN A 6 21.18 -0.85 -18.00
CA ASN A 6 21.85 -1.21 -16.74
C ASN A 6 21.80 -0.09 -15.70
N ARG A 7 22.00 1.16 -16.11
CA ARG A 7 21.99 2.31 -15.22
C ARG A 7 21.58 3.56 -15.97
N LEU A 8 20.60 4.28 -15.42
CA LEU A 8 20.15 5.55 -15.93
C LEU A 8 20.04 6.55 -14.78
N VAL A 9 20.57 7.75 -14.98
CA VAL A 9 20.55 8.81 -13.97
C VAL A 9 19.22 9.55 -14.04
N SER A 10 18.88 10.07 -15.22
CA SER A 10 17.64 10.81 -15.44
C SER A 10 17.17 10.63 -16.88
N LEU A 11 15.87 10.82 -17.09
CA LEU A 11 15.27 10.89 -18.42
C LEU A 11 14.07 11.83 -18.36
N SER A 12 13.93 12.69 -19.36
CA SER A 12 13.04 13.86 -19.26
C SER A 12 11.68 13.72 -19.93
N THR A 13 11.53 12.98 -21.04
CA THR A 13 10.20 12.66 -21.61
C THR A 13 10.19 11.46 -22.59
N GLY A 14 9.06 10.72 -22.67
CA GLY A 14 8.56 10.18 -23.95
C GLY A 14 8.98 8.76 -24.38
N TYR A 15 9.36 7.86 -23.48
CA TYR A 15 9.82 6.51 -23.88
C TYR A 15 8.99 5.37 -23.29
N MET A 16 8.84 4.29 -24.08
CA MET A 16 8.54 2.96 -23.55
C MET A 16 9.84 2.22 -23.30
N LEU A 17 10.09 1.82 -22.05
CA LEU A 17 11.27 1.03 -21.68
C LEU A 17 10.83 -0.33 -21.14
N GLN A 18 11.48 -1.40 -21.61
CA GLN A 18 11.19 -2.76 -21.16
C GLN A 18 11.81 -3.04 -19.79
N THR A 19 13.14 -3.00 -19.69
CA THR A 19 13.84 -3.39 -18.46
C THR A 19 14.90 -2.38 -18.06
N ILE A 20 14.82 -1.90 -16.81
CA ILE A 20 15.86 -1.04 -16.20
C ILE A 20 16.35 -1.66 -14.90
N ASN A 21 17.67 -1.84 -14.79
CA ASN A 21 18.28 -2.37 -13.58
C ASN A 21 18.34 -1.31 -12.46
N ARG A 22 18.78 -0.10 -12.78
CA ARG A 22 18.88 1.02 -11.82
C ARG A 22 18.50 2.34 -12.47
N LEU A 23 17.51 3.01 -11.88
CA LEU A 23 17.07 4.35 -12.26
C LEU A 23 17.08 5.26 -11.02
N VAL A 24 17.70 6.43 -11.15
CA VAL A 24 17.72 7.41 -10.04
C VAL A 24 16.45 8.25 -10.09
N SER A 25 16.20 8.98 -11.18
CA SER A 25 15.00 9.80 -11.31
C SER A 25 14.39 9.74 -12.70
N LEU A 26 13.10 10.05 -12.78
CA LEU A 26 12.35 10.15 -14.02
C LEU A 26 11.32 11.27 -13.85
N SER A 27 11.13 12.08 -14.90
CA SER A 27 10.13 13.16 -14.91
C SER A 27 9.07 12.96 -16.00
N THR A 28 7.79 12.88 -15.63
CA THR A 28 6.56 12.81 -16.46
C THR A 28 6.48 11.81 -17.62
N GLY A 29 5.41 10.99 -17.63
CA GLY A 29 4.85 10.44 -18.88
C GLY A 29 5.54 9.21 -19.48
N TYR A 30 5.74 8.14 -18.69
CA TYR A 30 6.33 6.89 -19.20
C TYR A 30 5.49 5.66 -18.87
N MET A 31 5.56 4.68 -19.78
CA MET A 31 5.16 3.30 -19.53
C MET A 31 6.39 2.43 -19.34
N LEU A 32 6.43 1.71 -18.21
CA LEU A 32 7.58 0.94 -17.77
C LEU A 32 7.16 -0.47 -17.40
N GLN A 33 7.76 -1.47 -18.03
CA GLN A 33 7.43 -2.87 -17.78
C GLN A 33 8.10 -3.38 -16.50
N THR A 34 9.43 -3.37 -16.43
CA THR A 34 10.17 -3.89 -15.26
C THR A 34 11.28 -2.96 -14.80
N ILE A 35 11.29 -2.64 -13.49
CA ILE A 35 12.38 -1.92 -12.84
C ILE A 35 12.88 -2.68 -11.61
N ASN A 36 14.19 -2.94 -11.57
CA ASN A 36 14.80 -3.57 -10.40
C ASN A 36 14.98 -2.61 -9.22
N ARG A 37 15.50 -1.40 -9.46
CA ARG A 37 15.71 -0.38 -8.42
C ARG A 37 15.39 1.01 -8.95
N LEU A 38 14.51 1.69 -8.23
CA LEU A 38 14.10 3.06 -8.50
C LEU A 38 14.20 3.91 -7.23
N VAL A 39 14.86 5.05 -7.34
CA VAL A 39 14.96 5.99 -6.21
C VAL A 39 13.72 6.90 -6.20
N SER A 40 13.49 7.68 -7.25
CA SER A 40 12.37 8.61 -7.30
C SER A 40 11.70 8.68 -8.68
N LEU A 41 10.44 9.11 -8.67
CA LEU A 41 9.60 9.33 -9.84
C LEU A 41 8.75 10.58 -9.59
N SER A 42 8.50 11.39 -10.61
CA SER A 42 7.61 12.56 -10.51
C SER A 42 6.49 12.61 -11.55
N THR A 43 5.23 12.50 -11.07
CA THR A 43 3.94 12.62 -11.77
C THR A 43 3.67 11.76 -13.01
N GLY A 44 2.55 11.01 -13.01
CA GLY A 44 1.89 10.53 -14.24
C GLY A 44 2.55 9.34 -14.93
N TYR A 45 2.55 8.16 -14.29
CA TYR A 45 3.10 6.94 -14.89
C TYR A 45 2.24 5.70 -14.68
N MET A 46 2.41 4.77 -15.62
CA MET A 46 1.98 3.38 -15.48
C MET A 46 3.20 2.47 -15.38
N LEU A 47 3.32 1.76 -14.26
CA LEU A 47 4.38 0.76 -14.05
C LEU A 47 3.78 -0.62 -13.78
N GLN A 48 4.31 -1.62 -14.47
CA GLN A 48 3.87 -3.01 -14.29
C GLN A 48 4.56 -3.66 -13.09
N THR A 49 5.89 -3.76 -13.09
CA THR A 49 6.63 -4.44 -12.01
C THR A 49 7.80 -3.63 -11.49
N ILE A 50 7.87 -3.44 -10.16
CA ILE A 50 9.00 -2.80 -9.48
C ILE A 50 9.50 -3.66 -8.31
N ASN A 51 10.79 -4.00 -8.32
CA ASN A 51 11.38 -4.77 -7.23
C ASN A 51 11.64 -3.91 -5.98
N ARG A 52 12.22 -2.73 -6.16
CA ARG A 52 12.53 -1.81 -5.05
C ARG A 52 12.29 -0.37 -5.46
N LEU A 53 11.49 0.31 -4.65
CA LEU A 53 11.16 1.72 -4.83
C LEU A 53 11.28 2.49 -3.51
N VAL A 54 11.97 3.62 -3.56
CA VAL A 54 12.17 4.46 -2.37
C VAL A 54 11.02 5.47 -2.25
N SER A 55 10.78 6.28 -3.27
CA SER A 55 9.71 7.29 -3.25
C SER A 55 9.04 7.49 -4.61
N LEU A 56 7.78 7.93 -4.56
CA LEU A 56 7.04 8.48 -5.70
C LEU A 56 6.31 9.74 -5.26
N SER A 57 6.05 10.65 -6.21
CA SER A 57 5.22 11.85 -6.00
C SER A 57 4.05 11.97 -6.97
N THR A 58 2.82 11.98 -6.45
CA THR A 58 1.52 12.23 -7.10
C THR A 58 1.16 11.45 -8.39
N GLY A 59 0.03 10.72 -8.37
CA GLY A 59 -0.70 10.35 -9.60
C GLY A 59 -0.11 9.18 -10.39
N TYR A 60 -0.18 7.96 -9.86
CA TYR A 60 0.29 6.75 -10.56
C TYR A 60 -0.65 5.57 -10.46
N MET A 61 -0.56 4.71 -11.47
CA MET A 61 -1.07 3.34 -11.43
C MET A 61 0.10 2.35 -11.42
N LEU A 62 0.20 1.54 -10.35
CA LEU A 62 1.24 0.52 -10.22
C LEU A 62 0.60 -0.85 -10.03
N GLN A 63 1.03 -1.84 -10.81
CA GLN A 63 0.47 -3.19 -10.74
C GLN A 63 1.14 -3.99 -9.62
N THR A 64 2.45 -4.22 -9.68
CA THR A 64 3.15 -5.05 -8.69
C THR A 64 4.40 -4.37 -8.14
N ILE A 65 4.51 -4.32 -6.81
CA ILE A 65 5.69 -3.80 -6.11
C ILE A 65 6.16 -4.75 -5.02
N ASN A 66 7.42 -5.17 -5.08
CA ASN A 66 7.99 -6.05 -4.05
C ASN A 66 8.32 -5.29 -2.76
N ARG A 67 8.98 -4.14 -2.87
CA ARG A 67 9.36 -3.32 -1.71
C ARG A 67 9.20 -1.84 -2.01
N LEU A 68 8.45 -1.18 -1.14
CA LEU A 68 8.18 0.25 -1.20
C LEU A 68 8.44 0.89 0.14
N VAL A 69 9.24 1.96 0.15
CA VAL A 69 9.51 2.71 1.38
C VAL A 69 8.42 3.74 1.62
N SER A 70 8.17 4.63 0.66
CA SER A 70 7.23 5.75 0.83
C SER A 70 6.49 6.11 -0.45
N LEU A 71 5.28 6.65 -0.29
CA LEU A 71 4.50 7.27 -1.36
C LEU A 71 3.87 8.57 -0.87
N SER A 72 3.77 9.58 -1.76
CA SER A 72 3.02 10.81 -1.49
C SER A 72 1.83 11.06 -2.43
N THR A 73 0.61 11.10 -1.87
CA THR A 73 -0.73 11.41 -2.44
C THR A 73 -1.17 10.79 -3.79
N GLY A 74 -2.35 10.15 -3.83
CA GLY A 74 -3.11 9.92 -5.08
C GLY A 74 -2.64 8.77 -5.96
N TYR A 75 -2.80 7.52 -5.52
CA TYR A 75 -2.38 6.34 -6.30
C TYR A 75 -3.42 5.22 -6.28
N MET A 76 -3.42 4.45 -7.35
CA MET A 76 -4.07 3.13 -7.41
C MET A 76 -3.00 2.05 -7.51
N LEU A 77 -2.98 1.12 -6.55
CA LEU A 77 -1.98 0.05 -6.49
C LEU A 77 -2.67 -1.30 -6.34
N GLN A 78 -2.27 -2.26 -7.17
CA GLN A 78 -2.88 -3.59 -7.19
C GLN A 78 -2.24 -4.50 -6.13
N THR A 79 -0.94 -4.78 -6.24
CA THR A 79 -0.26 -5.71 -5.32
C THR A 79 1.03 -5.13 -4.77
N ILE A 80 1.17 -5.15 -3.43
CA ILE A 80 2.39 -4.76 -2.73
C ILE A 80 2.83 -5.83 -1.73
N ASN A 81 4.06 -6.32 -1.85
CA ASN A 81 4.59 -7.31 -0.90
C ASN A 81 5.00 -6.67 0.43
N ARG A 82 5.73 -5.56 0.40
CA ARG A 82 6.19 -4.87 1.61
C ARG A 82 6.11 -3.36 1.43
N LEU A 83 5.43 -2.71 2.36
CA LEU A 83 5.25 -1.27 2.41
C LEU A 83 5.56 -0.74 3.81
N VAL A 84 6.39 0.30 3.89
CA VAL A 84 6.76 0.92 5.17
C VAL A 84 5.77 2.02 5.53
N SER A 85 5.57 3.00 4.65
CA SER A 85 4.66 4.10 4.90
C SER A 85 3.97 4.60 3.64
N LEU A 86 2.82 5.23 3.84
CA LEU A 86 2.06 5.95 2.82
C LEU A 86 1.50 7.24 3.44
N SER A 87 1.35 8.28 2.62
CA SER A 87 0.59 9.50 2.93
C SER A 87 -0.84 9.44 2.36
N THR A 88 -1.70 10.42 2.60
CA THR A 88 -3.16 10.42 2.27
C THR A 88 -3.59 10.05 0.83
N GLY A 89 -4.75 9.41 0.65
CA GLY A 89 -5.49 9.37 -0.63
C GLY A 89 -5.12 8.24 -1.60
N TYR A 90 -5.29 6.97 -1.20
CA TYR A 90 -4.95 5.81 -2.06
C TYR A 90 -6.04 4.76 -2.10
N MET A 91 -6.09 4.05 -3.23
CA MET A 91 -6.83 2.81 -3.40
C MET A 91 -5.84 1.64 -3.55
N LEU A 92 -5.95 0.66 -2.68
CA LEU A 92 -5.03 -0.48 -2.62
C LEU A 92 -5.83 -1.79 -2.62
N GLN A 93 -5.48 -2.70 -3.53
CA GLN A 93 -6.18 -3.99 -3.63
C GLN A 93 -5.59 -5.00 -2.64
N THR A 94 -4.30 -5.35 -2.78
CA THR A 94 -3.66 -6.37 -1.94
C THR A 94 -2.32 -5.91 -1.37
N ILE A 95 -2.15 -6.06 -0.06
CA ILE A 95 -0.86 -5.81 0.63
C ILE A 95 -0.49 -7.00 1.53
N ASN A 96 0.71 -7.55 1.33
CA ASN A 96 1.18 -8.63 2.19
C ASN A 96 1.65 -8.12 3.56
N ARG A 97 2.48 -7.07 3.60
CA ARG A 97 2.99 -6.50 4.85
C ARG A 97 3.00 -4.97 4.78
N LEU A 98 2.31 -4.36 5.74
CA LEU A 98 2.26 -2.91 5.93
C LEU A 98 2.67 -2.55 7.36
N VAL A 99 3.62 -1.62 7.50
CA VAL A 99 4.08 -1.15 8.82
C VAL A 99 3.18 -0.06 9.38
N SER A 100 2.94 1.00 8.59
CA SER A 100 2.23 2.19 9.03
C SER A 100 1.47 2.87 7.90
N LEU A 101 0.37 3.55 8.24
CA LEU A 101 -0.50 4.21 7.27
C LEU A 101 -1.13 5.47 7.90
N SER A 102 -1.02 6.60 7.17
CA SER A 102 -1.68 7.88 7.47
C SER A 102 -3.18 7.83 7.09
N PRO A 103 -4.04 8.84 7.30
CA PRO A 103 -5.48 8.73 6.98
C PRO A 103 -5.92 8.82 5.51
N GLY A 104 -7.09 8.27 5.17
CA GLY A 104 -7.77 8.49 3.88
C GLY A 104 -7.52 7.45 2.78
N TYR A 105 -7.78 6.16 3.07
CA TYR A 105 -7.50 5.06 2.13
C TYR A 105 -8.66 4.08 2.04
N MET A 106 -8.79 3.46 0.87
CA MET A 106 -9.60 2.28 0.66
C MET A 106 -8.70 1.07 0.40
N LEU A 107 -8.90 0.02 1.18
CA LEU A 107 -8.05 -1.17 1.21
C LEU A 107 -8.93 -2.42 1.10
N GLN A 108 -8.71 -3.28 0.10
CA GLN A 108 -9.45 -4.54 0.03
C GLN A 108 -8.85 -5.59 0.96
N THR A 109 -7.60 -6.01 0.73
CA THR A 109 -7.00 -7.14 1.46
C THR A 109 -5.63 -6.82 2.03
N ILE A 110 -5.44 -7.11 3.32
CA ILE A 110 -4.14 -7.03 3.99
C ILE A 110 -3.81 -8.31 4.77
N ASN A 111 -2.65 -8.89 4.49
CA ASN A 111 -2.19 -10.08 5.25
C ASN A 111 -1.66 -9.71 6.63
N HIS A 112 -0.77 -8.73 6.71
CA HIS A 112 -0.25 -8.29 8.00
C HIS A 112 -0.10 -6.77 8.08
N LEU A 113 -0.75 -6.19 9.08
CA LEU A 113 -0.70 -4.77 9.41
C LEU A 113 -0.16 -4.56 10.83
N GLY A 114 0.86 -3.71 10.94
CA GLY A 114 1.41 -3.25 12.22
C GLY A 114 0.53 -2.20 12.88
N ARG A 115 0.62 -0.94 12.43
CA ARG A 115 -0.07 0.19 13.04
C ARG A 115 -0.90 0.96 12.03
N LEU A 116 -2.00 1.52 12.50
CA LEU A 116 -2.95 2.21 11.64
C LEU A 116 -3.62 3.35 12.42
N SER A 117 -3.43 4.60 11.95
CA SER A 117 -3.66 5.79 12.79
C SER A 117 -5.07 6.38 12.71
N THR A 118 -5.72 6.44 11.55
CA THR A 118 -7.09 7.03 11.41
C THR A 118 -7.73 6.85 10.02
N VAL A 119 -9.05 6.63 9.94
CA VAL A 119 -9.99 6.66 8.76
C VAL A 119 -9.73 5.71 7.57
N TYR A 120 -10.52 4.63 7.51
CA TYR A 120 -10.49 3.63 6.42
C TYR A 120 -11.82 2.91 6.19
N MET A 121 -12.03 2.48 4.94
CA MET A 121 -12.80 1.27 4.62
C MET A 121 -11.82 0.12 4.32
N LEU A 122 -11.92 -0.94 5.11
CA LEU A 122 -11.10 -2.14 4.99
C LEU A 122 -12.01 -3.36 4.87
N GLN A 123 -11.84 -4.15 3.80
CA GLN A 123 -12.64 -5.37 3.66
C GLN A 123 -12.06 -6.51 4.51
N THR A 124 -10.84 -6.96 4.23
CA THR A 124 -10.28 -8.17 4.85
C THR A 124 -8.89 -7.93 5.43
N ILE A 125 -8.70 -8.30 6.70
CA ILE A 125 -7.37 -8.35 7.33
C ILE A 125 -7.11 -9.70 7.99
N ASN A 126 -5.96 -10.32 7.66
CA ASN A 126 -5.56 -11.56 8.32
C ASN A 126 -4.97 -11.33 9.72
N ARG A 127 -4.05 -10.37 9.87
CA ARG A 127 -3.42 -10.05 11.17
C ARG A 127 -3.23 -8.55 11.37
N LEU A 128 -3.84 -8.01 12.41
CA LEU A 128 -3.70 -6.62 12.83
C LEU A 128 -3.15 -6.53 14.27
N VAL A 129 -2.10 -5.73 14.46
CA VAL A 129 -1.51 -5.50 15.80
C VAL A 129 -2.22 -4.38 16.55
N SER A 130 -2.35 -3.19 15.97
CA SER A 130 -2.99 -2.07 16.66
C SER A 130 -3.68 -1.10 15.73
N LEU A 131 -4.78 -0.52 16.21
CA LEU A 131 -5.64 0.39 15.49
C LEU A 131 -6.08 1.53 16.41
N SER A 132 -5.99 2.81 15.96
CA SER A 132 -6.10 3.95 16.88
C SER A 132 -7.28 4.94 16.75
N THR A 133 -8.31 4.73 15.89
CA THR A 133 -9.71 5.30 15.91
C THR A 133 -10.39 5.39 14.53
N GLY A 134 -11.70 5.11 14.44
CA GLY A 134 -12.58 5.49 13.30
C GLY A 134 -12.52 4.61 12.03
N TYR A 135 -13.14 3.43 12.05
CA TYR A 135 -13.05 2.46 10.94
C TYR A 135 -14.35 1.69 10.68
N MET A 136 -14.58 1.36 9.41
CA MET A 136 -15.43 0.25 8.98
C MET A 136 -14.58 -0.92 8.50
N LEU A 137 -14.74 -2.06 9.17
CA LEU A 137 -14.05 -3.31 8.88
C LEU A 137 -15.06 -4.41 8.63
N GLN A 138 -14.91 -5.15 7.52
CA GLN A 138 -15.80 -6.29 7.25
C GLN A 138 -15.30 -7.52 8.02
N THR A 139 -14.07 -7.96 7.75
CA THR A 139 -13.56 -9.23 8.28
C THR A 139 -12.14 -9.10 8.85
N ILE A 140 -11.94 -9.55 10.09
CA ILE A 140 -10.62 -9.71 10.70
C ILE A 140 -10.42 -11.15 11.21
N ASN A 141 -9.33 -11.79 10.80
CA ASN A 141 -8.98 -13.10 11.35
C ASN A 141 -8.32 -13.00 12.74
N ARG A 142 -7.33 -12.11 12.92
CA ARG A 142 -6.64 -11.94 14.21
C ARG A 142 -6.40 -10.46 14.51
N LEU A 143 -6.89 -10.01 15.66
CA LEU A 143 -6.67 -8.68 16.21
C LEU A 143 -6.00 -8.76 17.58
N VAL A 144 -4.91 -8.01 17.77
CA VAL A 144 -4.27 -7.89 19.09
C VAL A 144 -4.93 -6.78 19.90
N SER A 145 -5.01 -5.55 19.38
CA SER A 145 -5.56 -4.42 20.12
C SER A 145 -6.37 -3.47 19.25
N LEU A 146 -7.45 -2.96 19.82
CA LEU A 146 -8.35 -1.99 19.21
C LEU A 146 -8.67 -0.86 20.19
N SER A 147 -8.49 0.39 19.75
CA SER A 147 -8.89 1.58 20.53
C SER A 147 -10.41 1.85 20.44
N THR A 148 -10.86 3.11 20.45
CA THR A 148 -12.28 3.52 20.37
C THR A 148 -12.82 3.81 18.94
N GLY A 149 -14.13 3.60 18.72
CA GLY A 149 -14.85 4.10 17.54
C GLY A 149 -14.83 3.19 16.30
N TYR A 150 -15.35 1.96 16.41
CA TYR A 150 -15.26 0.95 15.35
C TYR A 150 -16.60 0.31 14.97
N MET A 151 -16.79 0.06 13.68
CA MET A 151 -17.76 -0.93 13.18
C MET A 151 -16.99 -2.12 12.60
N LEU A 152 -17.22 -3.31 13.16
CA LEU A 152 -16.62 -4.56 12.70
C LEU A 152 -17.73 -5.59 12.48
N GLN A 153 -17.82 -6.17 11.28
CA GLN A 153 -18.84 -7.21 11.06
C GLN A 153 -18.39 -8.55 11.66
N THR A 154 -17.23 -9.06 11.25
CA THR A 154 -16.78 -10.39 11.66
C THR A 154 -15.36 -10.35 12.22
N ILE A 155 -15.16 -10.97 13.38
CA ILE A 155 -13.84 -11.27 13.93
C ILE A 155 -13.71 -12.71 14.39
N ASN A 156 -12.60 -13.37 14.04
CA ASN A 156 -12.33 -14.73 14.52
C ASN A 156 -11.59 -14.70 15.87
N ARG A 157 -10.47 -13.99 15.97
CA ARG A 157 -9.68 -13.94 17.22
C ARG A 157 -9.37 -12.52 17.65
N LEU A 158 -9.66 -12.23 18.91
CA LEU A 158 -9.48 -10.93 19.55
C LEU A 158 -8.77 -11.11 20.88
N VAL A 159 -7.72 -10.31 21.13
CA VAL A 159 -7.01 -10.31 22.43
C VAL A 159 -7.55 -9.23 23.35
N SER A 160 -7.60 -7.97 22.91
CA SER A 160 -8.13 -6.88 23.72
C SER A 160 -8.91 -5.86 22.89
N LEU A 161 -9.92 -5.28 23.54
CA LEU A 161 -10.84 -4.30 22.97
C LEU A 161 -11.14 -3.23 24.02
N SER A 162 -10.97 -1.96 23.66
CA SER A 162 -11.41 -0.82 24.47
C SER A 162 -12.82 -0.37 24.06
N THR A 163 -13.39 0.66 24.66
CA THR A 163 -14.81 1.04 24.53
C THR A 163 -15.21 1.58 23.14
N GLY A 164 -16.53 1.64 22.85
CA GLY A 164 -17.07 2.33 21.67
C GLY A 164 -16.97 1.54 20.35
N TYR A 165 -17.43 0.29 20.36
CA TYR A 165 -17.44 -0.59 19.19
C TYR A 165 -18.83 -1.15 18.92
N ILE A 166 -19.10 -1.40 17.65
CA ILE A 166 -20.24 -2.19 17.16
C ILE A 166 -19.65 -3.44 16.50
N LEU A 167 -20.04 -4.60 17.01
CA LEU A 167 -19.56 -5.89 16.54
C LEU A 167 -20.75 -6.81 16.25
N GLN A 168 -20.86 -7.31 15.01
CA GLN A 168 -21.95 -8.20 14.65
C GLN A 168 -21.66 -9.65 15.05
N THR A 169 -20.47 -10.17 14.75
CA THR A 169 -20.14 -11.59 14.94
C THR A 169 -18.72 -11.79 15.48
N ILE A 170 -18.59 -12.62 16.52
CA ILE A 170 -17.31 -13.17 16.99
C ILE A 170 -17.32 -14.69 16.82
N ASN A 171 -16.46 -15.21 15.96
CA ASN A 171 -16.23 -16.64 15.82
C ASN A 171 -15.08 -17.08 16.74
N ARG A 172 -15.38 -17.40 18.00
CA ARG A 172 -14.39 -17.96 18.93
C ARG A 172 -14.03 -19.41 18.51
N LYS A 173 -13.11 -19.57 17.57
CA LYS A 173 -12.37 -20.84 17.35
C LYS A 173 -10.91 -20.67 17.74
#